data_AF-A0A966Z3H3-F1
#
_entry.id   AF-A0A966Z3H3-F1
#
_cell.length_a   1.000
_cell.length_b   1.000
_cell.length_c   1.000
_cell.angle_alpha   90.00
_cell.angle_beta   90.00
_cell.angle_gamma   90.00
#
_symmetry.space_group_name_H-M   'P 1'
#
loop_
_entity.id
_entity.type
_entity.pdbx_description
1 polymer ?
#
loop_
_entity_poly.entity_id
_entity_poly.type
_entity_poly.pdbx_seq_one_letter_code
_entity_poly.pdbx_strand_id
1 'polypeptide(L)'
;MEDLRPWFWMVTVTGRLGGQLGPWFLLAPIGLAALKWREGRRILLAAAVFLIPYPQNIAARFLLPVLPFVALAMALVLIRWRLAMAGLVACAALLAWPSMTARYETGGNVRIKDIPWKAALRLIPQDEFLAQHSFPWITGQMLDTYVPAGKKVLSTTPVGEGYAKTDVMVTYQSAEGDQLQDTLTIPTQGGLLPTWNLRYTFPARLVGRLRMTQTASHPVDIWSIGELKFFSGDREVKALHLDSRPFPYDIGLAVDGNLATRWMAWEPIRPGMFVEAEFAPGTTLDRVELHSSHDQGKVVVQLDGIDARLEKVDEPAPGDLRLDATRELRRHGIDYLLIDDGNWVAADVRENPELWGMKFVTERGGNRLYVLY
;
A
#
# COMPACT_ATOMS: atom_id res chain seq x y z
N MET A 1 27.77 13.95 14.96
CA MET A 1 27.66 12.49 14.88
C MET A 1 26.92 12.04 16.12
N GLU A 2 25.60 11.93 16.03
CA GLU A 2 24.82 11.26 17.06
C GLU A 2 25.37 9.85 17.27
N ASP A 3 25.35 9.39 18.51
CA ASP A 3 25.92 8.11 18.89
C ASP A 3 25.22 7.00 18.08
N LEU A 4 25.92 6.33 17.16
CA LEU A 4 25.38 5.21 16.37
C LEU A 4 25.16 3.95 17.24
N ARG A 5 25.72 3.94 18.46
CA ARG A 5 25.64 2.82 19.42
C ARG A 5 24.20 2.40 19.76
N PRO A 6 23.24 3.32 20.04
CA PRO A 6 21.84 2.95 20.21
C PRO A 6 21.27 2.19 19.00
N TRP A 7 21.58 2.60 17.76
CA TRP A 7 20.97 2.01 16.57
C TRP A 7 21.50 0.60 16.28
N PHE A 8 22.81 0.41 16.37
CA PHE A 8 23.43 -0.90 16.15
C PHE A 8 22.98 -1.92 17.21
N TRP A 9 22.88 -1.50 18.48
CA TRP A 9 22.32 -2.33 19.55
C TRP A 9 20.83 -2.63 19.34
N MET A 10 20.06 -1.63 18.90
CA MET A 10 18.63 -1.78 18.64
C MET A 10 18.31 -2.81 17.56
N VAL A 11 19.12 -2.88 16.50
CA VAL A 11 18.86 -3.81 15.38
C VAL A 11 19.45 -5.20 15.64
N THR A 12 20.59 -5.30 16.33
CA THR A 12 21.24 -6.59 16.58
C THR A 12 20.69 -7.30 17.81
N VAL A 13 20.34 -6.58 18.88
CA VAL A 13 19.95 -7.18 20.16
C VAL A 13 18.48 -7.00 20.49
N THR A 14 18.02 -5.77 20.71
CA THR A 14 16.67 -5.57 21.28
C THR A 14 15.55 -5.72 20.28
N GLY A 15 15.86 -5.51 18.99
CA GLY A 15 14.91 -5.55 17.90
C GLY A 15 13.93 -4.37 17.84
N ARG A 16 14.25 -3.23 18.48
CA ARG A 16 13.37 -2.04 18.49
C ARG A 16 13.09 -1.45 17.10
N LEU A 17 13.84 -1.86 16.08
CA LEU A 17 13.66 -1.45 14.69
C LEU A 17 12.89 -2.53 13.90
N GLY A 18 11.76 -3.00 14.44
CA GLY A 18 10.86 -3.92 13.72
C GLY A 18 11.43 -5.32 13.50
N GLY A 19 12.26 -5.81 14.41
CA GLY A 19 12.88 -7.14 14.36
C GLY A 19 14.33 -7.13 14.83
N GLN A 20 14.87 -8.31 15.15
CA GLN A 20 16.25 -8.48 15.63
C GLN A 20 17.07 -9.38 14.70
N LEU A 21 18.34 -9.05 14.50
CA LEU A 21 19.28 -9.89 13.74
C LEU A 21 19.91 -10.99 14.60
N GLY A 22 20.11 -10.72 15.90
CA GLY A 22 20.80 -11.59 16.84
C GLY A 22 22.08 -10.93 17.39
N PRO A 23 22.39 -11.06 18.70
CA PRO A 23 23.52 -10.38 19.33
C PRO A 23 24.90 -10.74 18.75
N TRP A 24 25.02 -11.89 18.08
CA TRP A 24 26.29 -12.28 17.46
C TRP A 24 26.70 -11.34 16.31
N PHE A 25 25.74 -10.63 15.68
CA PHE A 25 26.04 -9.59 14.70
C PHE A 25 26.69 -8.35 15.31
N LEU A 26 26.81 -8.23 16.64
CA LEU A 26 27.69 -7.24 17.27
C LEU A 26 29.15 -7.39 16.81
N LEU A 27 29.52 -8.58 16.34
CA LEU A 27 30.84 -8.88 15.78
C LEU A 27 30.98 -8.53 14.29
N ALA A 28 29.94 -7.99 13.65
CA ALA A 28 29.99 -7.57 12.24
C ALA A 28 31.20 -6.70 11.86
N PRO A 29 31.68 -5.76 12.71
CA PRO A 29 32.88 -4.97 12.39
C PRO A 29 34.14 -5.80 12.13
N ILE A 30 34.25 -7.02 12.70
CA ILE A 30 35.38 -7.93 12.44
C ILE A 30 35.44 -8.29 10.95
N GLY A 31 34.29 -8.38 10.27
CA GLY A 31 34.20 -8.64 8.84
C GLY A 31 34.95 -7.62 7.97
N LEU A 32 35.17 -6.39 8.45
CA LEU A 32 35.97 -5.38 7.73
C LEU A 32 37.43 -5.80 7.54
N ALA A 33 37.98 -6.65 8.42
CA ALA A 33 39.31 -7.21 8.23
C ALA A 33 39.41 -8.07 6.96
N ALA A 34 38.27 -8.50 6.39
CA ALA A 34 38.23 -9.23 5.13
C ALA A 34 38.71 -8.40 3.92
N LEU A 35 38.79 -7.07 4.03
CA LEU A 35 39.34 -6.18 2.99
C LEU A 35 40.76 -6.54 2.56
N LYS A 36 41.50 -7.26 3.41
CA LYS A 36 42.85 -7.77 3.12
C LYS A 36 42.85 -8.75 1.95
N TRP A 37 41.77 -9.52 1.75
CA TRP A 37 41.65 -10.52 0.69
C TRP A 37 40.80 -10.03 -0.47
N ARG A 38 41.08 -10.53 -1.67
CA ARG A 38 40.34 -10.17 -2.89
C ARG A 38 38.87 -10.59 -2.81
N GLU A 39 38.63 -11.76 -2.23
CA GLU A 39 37.33 -12.37 -2.01
C GLU A 39 36.54 -11.55 -0.98
N GLY A 40 37.18 -11.16 0.12
CA GLY A 40 36.56 -10.32 1.14
C GLY A 40 36.16 -8.94 0.62
N ARG A 41 36.97 -8.31 -0.24
CA ARG A 41 36.59 -7.05 -0.91
C ARG A 41 35.34 -7.21 -1.77
N ARG A 42 35.21 -8.31 -2.52
CA ARG A 42 34.02 -8.58 -3.35
C ARG A 42 32.77 -8.77 -2.50
N ILE A 43 32.89 -9.50 -1.39
CA ILE A 43 31.78 -9.76 -0.48
C ILE A 43 31.34 -8.47 0.23
N LEU A 44 32.29 -7.67 0.72
CA LEU A 44 31.97 -6.39 1.37
C LEU A 44 31.40 -5.36 0.37
N LEU A 45 31.84 -5.37 -0.89
CA LEU A 45 31.24 -4.57 -1.94
C LEU A 45 29.78 -4.99 -2.18
N ALA A 46 29.50 -6.29 -2.26
CA ALA A 46 28.14 -6.79 -2.37
C ALA A 46 27.29 -6.37 -1.16
N ALA A 47 27.82 -6.50 0.06
CA ALA A 47 27.15 -6.01 1.28
C ALA A 47 26.81 -4.52 1.18
N ALA A 48 27.75 -3.69 0.69
CA ALA A 48 27.53 -2.26 0.53
C ALA A 48 26.42 -1.95 -0.50
N VAL A 49 26.38 -2.67 -1.63
CA VAL A 49 25.32 -2.53 -2.64
C VAL A 49 23.95 -2.85 -2.05
N PHE A 50 23.84 -3.98 -1.33
CA PHE A 50 22.57 -4.39 -0.71
C PHE A 50 22.17 -3.54 0.50
N LEU A 51 23.08 -2.75 1.06
CA LEU A 51 22.80 -1.82 2.16
C LEU A 51 22.22 -0.48 1.67
N ILE A 52 22.35 -0.15 0.38
CA ILE A 52 21.87 1.12 -0.20
C ILE A 52 20.41 1.43 0.14
N PRO A 53 19.44 0.48 0.13
CA PRO A 53 18.05 0.78 0.45
C PRO A 53 17.77 1.01 1.95
N TYR A 54 18.66 0.59 2.86
CA TYR A 54 18.39 0.61 4.30
C TYR A 54 18.09 2.00 4.88
N PRO A 55 18.75 3.11 4.46
CA PRO A 55 18.38 4.44 4.93
C PRO A 55 16.95 4.88 4.57
N GLN A 56 16.32 4.27 3.56
CA GLN A 56 14.91 4.54 3.20
C GLN A 56 13.94 3.84 4.16
N ASN A 57 14.34 2.72 4.78
CA ASN A 57 13.57 2.04 5.81
C ASN A 57 14.49 1.28 6.76
N ILE A 58 14.60 1.79 7.98
CA ILE A 58 15.57 1.32 8.98
C ILE A 58 15.11 0.06 9.73
N ALA A 59 14.04 -0.59 9.29
CA ALA A 59 13.59 -1.84 9.90
C ALA A 59 14.56 -2.99 9.63
N ALA A 60 14.78 -3.87 10.61
CA ALA A 60 15.77 -4.95 10.54
C ALA A 60 15.59 -5.88 9.32
N ARG A 61 14.35 -6.06 8.84
CA ARG A 61 14.05 -6.86 7.64
C ARG A 61 14.75 -6.37 6.37
N PHE A 62 15.03 -5.06 6.27
CA PHE A 62 15.75 -4.49 5.12
C PHE A 62 17.24 -4.82 5.14
N LEU A 63 17.77 -5.35 6.24
CA LEU A 63 19.14 -5.88 6.32
C LEU A 63 19.25 -7.33 5.86
N LEU A 64 18.14 -8.07 5.70
CA LEU A 64 18.16 -9.48 5.27
C LEU A 64 19.03 -9.74 4.02
N PRO A 65 19.00 -8.89 2.96
CA PRO A 65 19.89 -9.07 1.80
C PRO A 65 21.37 -8.84 2.11
N VAL A 66 21.70 -8.06 3.15
CA VAL A 66 23.06 -7.72 3.57
C VAL A 66 23.69 -8.82 4.44
N LEU A 67 22.87 -9.49 5.27
CA LEU A 67 23.34 -10.44 6.29
C LEU A 67 24.22 -11.57 5.74
N PRO A 68 23.91 -12.23 4.61
CA PRO A 68 24.74 -13.31 4.09
C PRO A 68 26.17 -12.84 3.80
N PHE A 69 26.33 -11.63 3.24
CA PHE A 69 27.64 -11.09 2.90
C PHE A 69 28.43 -10.69 4.15
N VAL A 70 27.76 -10.06 5.13
CA VAL A 70 28.41 -9.73 6.41
C VAL A 70 28.83 -11.00 7.15
N ALA A 71 27.96 -12.01 7.21
CA ALA A 71 28.26 -13.30 7.83
C ALA A 71 29.44 -14.01 7.13
N LEU A 72 29.47 -14.02 5.79
CA LEU A 72 30.59 -14.58 5.01
C LEU A 72 31.90 -13.81 5.22
N ALA A 73 31.85 -12.47 5.31
CA ALA A 73 33.03 -11.66 5.60
C ALA A 73 33.58 -11.95 7.01
N MET A 74 32.70 -12.09 8.01
CA MET A 74 33.09 -12.53 9.36
C MET A 74 33.70 -13.94 9.33
N ALA A 75 33.07 -14.87 8.61
CA ALA A 75 33.56 -16.24 8.46
C ALA A 75 34.96 -16.28 7.82
N LEU A 76 35.20 -15.51 6.75
CA LEU A 76 36.52 -15.42 6.09
C LEU A 76 37.64 -14.99 7.05
N VAL A 77 37.32 -14.09 7.99
CA VAL A 77 38.29 -13.64 9.00
C VAL A 77 38.50 -14.71 10.08
N LEU A 78 37.42 -15.32 10.55
CA LEU A 78 37.43 -16.22 11.71
C LEU A 78 37.79 -17.66 11.36
N ILE A 79 37.72 -18.07 10.09
CA ILE A 79 37.99 -19.46 9.67
C ILE A 79 39.42 -19.91 10.00
N ARG A 80 40.35 -18.95 10.16
CA ARG A 80 41.72 -19.22 10.60
C ARG A 80 41.75 -19.80 12.02
N TRP A 81 40.72 -19.57 12.82
CA TRP A 81 40.55 -20.07 14.18
C TRP A 81 39.33 -20.99 14.23
N ARG A 82 39.50 -22.22 13.73
CA ARG A 82 38.41 -23.21 13.61
C ARG A 82 37.59 -23.41 14.88
N LEU A 83 38.24 -23.45 16.05
CA LEU A 83 37.56 -23.56 17.34
C LEU A 83 36.74 -22.31 17.68
N ALA A 84 37.26 -21.11 17.40
CA ALA A 84 36.52 -19.87 17.60
C ALA A 84 35.32 -19.79 16.66
N MET A 85 35.46 -20.26 15.41
CA MET A 85 34.35 -20.34 14.46
C MET A 85 33.27 -21.34 14.91
N ALA A 86 33.66 -22.53 15.37
CA ALA A 86 32.73 -23.50 15.93
C ALA A 86 32.02 -22.96 17.18
N GLY A 87 32.77 -22.30 18.07
CA GLY A 87 32.22 -21.61 19.24
C GLY A 87 31.23 -20.52 18.85
N LEU A 88 31.52 -19.73 17.81
CA LEU A 88 30.61 -18.70 17.31
C LEU A 88 29.31 -19.29 16.79
N VAL A 89 29.36 -20.37 16.01
CA VAL A 89 28.17 -21.06 15.50
C VAL A 89 27.34 -21.63 16.67
N ALA A 90 27.99 -22.24 17.66
CA ALA A 90 27.32 -22.73 18.85
C ALA A 90 26.66 -21.59 19.65
N CYS A 91 27.37 -20.48 19.86
CA CYS A 91 26.82 -19.29 20.51
C CYS A 91 25.65 -18.70 19.71
N ALA A 92 25.74 -18.63 18.39
CA ALA A 92 24.65 -18.14 17.54
C ALA A 92 23.41 -19.02 17.68
N ALA A 93 23.57 -20.35 17.67
CA ALA A 93 22.46 -21.29 17.89
C ALA A 93 21.83 -21.15 19.28
N LEU A 94 22.65 -21.02 20.33
CA LEU A 94 22.16 -20.84 21.71
C LEU A 94 21.45 -19.49 21.88
N LEU A 95 21.99 -18.41 21.33
CA LEU A 95 21.41 -17.07 21.45
C LEU A 95 20.14 -16.92 20.61
N ALA A 96 20.04 -17.61 19.47
CA ALA A 96 18.85 -17.61 18.62
C ALA A 96 17.72 -18.50 19.16
N TRP A 97 17.96 -19.28 20.22
CA TRP A 97 16.93 -20.13 20.80
C TRP A 97 15.75 -19.31 21.35
N PRO A 98 14.48 -19.72 21.16
CA PRO A 98 13.31 -18.91 21.55
C PRO A 98 13.30 -18.44 23.01
N SER A 99 13.69 -19.30 23.96
CA SER A 99 13.74 -18.91 25.38
C SER A 99 14.91 -17.98 25.73
N MET A 100 15.96 -17.97 24.90
CA MET A 100 17.11 -17.08 25.07
C MET A 100 16.82 -15.70 24.47
N THR A 101 16.27 -15.66 23.26
CA THR A 101 15.83 -14.42 22.59
C THR A 101 14.88 -13.60 23.46
N ALA A 102 14.00 -14.26 24.22
CA ALA A 102 13.08 -13.62 25.16
C ALA A 102 13.76 -12.77 26.24
N ARG A 103 15.04 -13.02 26.54
CA ARG A 103 15.76 -12.34 27.65
C ARG A 103 16.32 -10.98 27.26
N TYR A 104 16.47 -10.71 25.97
CA TYR A 104 17.14 -9.49 25.49
C TYR A 104 16.37 -8.74 24.42
N GLU A 105 15.35 -9.36 23.80
CA GLU A 105 14.43 -8.62 22.95
C GLU A 105 13.59 -7.63 23.75
N THR A 106 13.14 -6.58 23.09
CA THR A 106 11.99 -5.80 23.54
C THR A 106 10.73 -6.35 22.88
N GLY A 107 9.66 -6.52 23.66
CA GLY A 107 8.42 -7.15 23.21
C GLY A 107 7.83 -6.52 21.94
N GLY A 108 7.06 -7.31 21.19
CA GLY A 108 6.37 -6.88 19.97
C GLY A 108 7.01 -7.36 18.66
N ASN A 109 8.20 -7.96 18.71
CA ASN A 109 8.84 -8.52 17.51
C ASN A 109 8.19 -9.83 17.05
N VAL A 110 8.04 -9.99 15.74
CA VAL A 110 7.63 -11.26 15.12
C VAL A 110 8.77 -12.27 15.30
N ARG A 111 8.49 -13.36 16.00
CA ARG A 111 9.45 -14.45 16.22
C ARG A 111 8.75 -15.77 16.52
N ILE A 112 9.53 -16.84 16.45
CA ILE A 112 9.16 -18.12 17.01
C ILE A 112 9.28 -18.00 18.54
N LYS A 113 8.14 -18.06 19.24
CA LYS A 113 8.09 -17.98 20.71
C LYS A 113 8.31 -19.34 21.37
N ASP A 114 7.83 -20.38 20.71
CA ASP A 114 7.86 -21.77 21.15
C ASP A 114 7.97 -22.71 19.95
N ILE A 115 8.33 -23.97 20.20
CA ILE A 115 8.44 -25.01 19.18
C ILE A 115 7.23 -25.93 19.35
N PRO A 116 6.19 -25.83 18.49
CA PRO A 116 4.95 -26.58 18.64
C PRO A 116 5.11 -28.02 18.13
N TRP A 117 6.02 -28.80 18.74
CA TRP A 117 6.41 -30.13 18.26
C TRP A 117 5.23 -31.11 18.18
N LYS A 118 4.24 -31.01 19.06
CA LYS A 118 3.03 -31.85 19.00
C LYS A 118 2.22 -31.59 17.74
N ALA A 119 2.06 -30.32 17.35
CA ALA A 119 1.39 -29.95 16.11
C ALA A 119 2.22 -30.37 14.89
N ALA A 120 3.55 -30.21 14.95
CA ALA A 120 4.46 -30.66 13.89
C ALA A 120 4.41 -32.18 13.66
N LEU A 121 4.27 -32.96 14.72
CA LEU A 121 4.08 -34.42 14.66
C LEU A 121 2.62 -34.84 14.44
N ARG A 122 1.70 -33.90 14.17
CA ARG A 122 0.26 -34.14 13.97
C ARG A 122 -0.45 -34.83 15.15
N LEU A 123 0.12 -34.75 16.35
CA LEU A 123 -0.54 -35.20 17.59
C LEU A 123 -1.66 -34.25 18.02
N ILE A 124 -1.57 -32.98 17.60
CA ILE A 124 -2.68 -32.01 17.63
C ILE A 124 -3.18 -31.88 16.18
N PRO A 125 -4.49 -32.04 15.91
CA PRO A 125 -5.06 -31.81 14.60
C PRO A 125 -4.73 -30.41 14.06
N GLN A 126 -4.59 -30.29 12.73
CA GLN A 126 -4.25 -29.02 12.09
C GLN A 126 -5.25 -27.92 12.44
N ASP A 127 -6.54 -28.23 12.29
CA ASP A 127 -7.61 -27.26 12.46
C ASP A 127 -7.68 -26.75 13.90
N GLU A 128 -7.45 -27.65 14.87
CA GLU A 128 -7.36 -27.29 16.29
C GLU A 128 -6.18 -26.35 16.56
N PHE A 129 -5.01 -26.67 16.02
CA PHE A 129 -3.82 -25.84 16.18
C PHE A 129 -4.00 -24.46 15.53
N LEU A 130 -4.44 -24.41 14.27
CA LEU A 130 -4.60 -23.17 13.52
C LEU A 130 -5.73 -22.30 14.07
N ALA A 131 -6.84 -22.88 14.53
CA ALA A 131 -7.92 -22.13 15.16
C ALA A 131 -7.49 -21.41 16.46
N GLN A 132 -6.43 -21.88 17.12
CA GLN A 132 -5.90 -21.25 18.34
C GLN A 132 -4.78 -20.23 18.05
N HIS A 133 -4.08 -20.36 16.91
CA HIS A 133 -2.84 -19.63 16.63
C HIS A 133 -2.90 -18.71 15.41
N SER A 134 -3.92 -18.81 14.56
CA SER A 134 -4.01 -18.09 13.29
C SER A 134 -5.38 -17.45 13.12
N PHE A 135 -5.47 -16.16 13.39
CA PHE A 135 -6.67 -15.38 13.10
C PHE A 135 -7.03 -15.38 11.59
N PRO A 136 -6.09 -15.24 10.64
CA PRO A 136 -6.40 -15.35 9.22
C PRO A 136 -7.00 -16.71 8.81
N TRP A 137 -6.62 -17.80 9.48
CA TRP A 137 -7.25 -19.12 9.26
C TRP A 137 -8.72 -19.11 9.68
N ILE A 138 -9.01 -18.58 10.87
CA ILE A 138 -10.38 -18.44 11.38
C ILE A 138 -11.27 -17.65 10.42
N THR A 139 -10.73 -16.56 9.88
CA THR A 139 -11.39 -15.72 8.88
C THR A 139 -11.62 -16.48 7.58
N GLY A 140 -10.63 -17.21 7.07
CA GLY A 140 -10.78 -18.04 5.87
C GLY A 140 -11.89 -19.10 6.01
N GLN A 141 -11.95 -19.78 7.16
CA GLN A 141 -13.02 -20.74 7.46
C GLN A 141 -14.40 -20.08 7.56
N MET A 142 -14.47 -18.87 8.11
CA MET A 142 -15.71 -18.08 8.12
C MET A 142 -16.16 -17.77 6.69
N LEU A 143 -15.27 -17.28 5.83
CA LEU A 143 -15.61 -16.98 4.44
C LEU A 143 -16.10 -18.24 3.71
N ASP A 144 -15.41 -19.37 3.82
CA ASP A 144 -15.81 -20.63 3.20
C ASP A 144 -17.17 -21.16 3.68
N THR A 145 -17.62 -20.72 4.86
CA THR A 145 -18.94 -21.08 5.40
C THR A 145 -20.06 -20.19 4.87
N TYR A 146 -19.81 -18.89 4.69
CA TYR A 146 -20.85 -17.89 4.45
C TYR A 146 -20.84 -17.30 3.03
N VAL A 147 -19.75 -17.43 2.29
CA VAL A 147 -19.60 -16.93 0.93
C VAL A 147 -19.83 -18.09 -0.04
N PRO A 148 -20.85 -18.03 -0.91
CA PRO A 148 -21.09 -19.06 -1.92
C PRO A 148 -19.91 -19.23 -2.87
N ALA A 149 -19.73 -20.43 -3.41
CA ALA A 149 -18.69 -20.70 -4.40
C ALA A 149 -18.82 -19.79 -5.62
N GLY A 150 -17.68 -19.27 -6.11
CA GLY A 150 -17.62 -18.36 -7.26
C GLY A 150 -17.93 -16.89 -6.95
N LYS A 151 -18.14 -16.55 -5.67
CA LYS A 151 -18.29 -15.16 -5.20
C LYS A 151 -16.96 -14.60 -4.74
N LYS A 152 -16.77 -13.30 -4.96
CA LYS A 152 -15.52 -12.59 -4.64
C LYS A 152 -15.69 -11.66 -3.45
N VAL A 153 -14.71 -11.68 -2.55
CA VAL A 153 -14.67 -10.86 -1.33
C VAL A 153 -13.59 -9.80 -1.46
N LEU A 154 -13.92 -8.52 -1.29
CA LEU A 154 -12.92 -7.49 -1.02
C LEU A 154 -12.65 -7.48 0.48
N SER A 155 -11.38 -7.48 0.89
CA SER A 155 -11.02 -7.52 2.30
C SER A 155 -10.01 -6.44 2.70
N THR A 156 -10.28 -5.76 3.81
CA THR A 156 -9.37 -4.76 4.40
C THR A 156 -8.31 -5.37 5.32
N THR A 157 -8.39 -6.68 5.56
CA THR A 157 -7.58 -7.40 6.54
C THR A 157 -7.02 -8.69 5.94
N PRO A 158 -5.83 -9.15 6.36
CA PRO A 158 -5.27 -10.39 5.83
C PRO A 158 -6.17 -11.60 6.11
N VAL A 159 -6.39 -12.41 5.08
CA VAL A 159 -7.06 -13.71 5.16
C VAL A 159 -6.04 -14.82 4.93
N GLY A 160 -6.26 -15.99 5.53
CA GLY A 160 -5.46 -17.17 5.25
C GLY A 160 -5.81 -17.75 3.88
N GLU A 161 -5.50 -17.04 2.79
CA GLU A 161 -5.92 -17.36 1.41
C GLU A 161 -5.49 -18.77 0.97
N GLY A 162 -4.28 -19.22 1.35
CA GLY A 162 -3.81 -20.57 1.08
C GLY A 162 -4.60 -21.69 1.77
N TYR A 163 -5.54 -21.33 2.65
CA TYR A 163 -6.40 -22.21 3.41
C TYR A 163 -7.90 -21.99 3.16
N ALA A 164 -8.25 -21.02 2.32
CA ALA A 164 -9.62 -20.68 1.97
C ALA A 164 -9.91 -21.12 0.54
N LYS A 165 -11.17 -21.50 0.27
CA LYS A 165 -11.69 -21.74 -1.08
C LYS A 165 -12.27 -20.48 -1.70
N THR A 166 -12.64 -19.53 -0.86
CA THR A 166 -13.22 -18.24 -1.26
C THR A 166 -12.20 -17.39 -2.00
N ASP A 167 -12.61 -16.75 -3.10
CA ASP A 167 -11.78 -15.77 -3.80
C ASP A 167 -11.77 -14.46 -3.00
N VAL A 168 -10.58 -14.08 -2.51
CA VAL A 168 -10.41 -12.91 -1.65
C VAL A 168 -9.40 -11.98 -2.29
N MET A 169 -9.81 -10.73 -2.47
CA MET A 169 -8.93 -9.63 -2.84
C MET A 169 -8.65 -8.81 -1.58
N VAL A 170 -7.45 -8.96 -1.03
CA VAL A 170 -6.99 -8.08 0.05
C VAL A 170 -6.54 -6.75 -0.56
N THR A 171 -7.07 -5.64 -0.05
CA THR A 171 -6.94 -4.31 -0.71
C THR A 171 -5.49 -3.94 -1.01
N TYR A 172 -4.61 -3.96 -0.01
CA TYR A 172 -3.21 -3.53 -0.14
C TYR A 172 -2.30 -4.50 -0.92
N GLN A 173 -2.82 -5.60 -1.47
CA GLN A 173 -2.02 -6.56 -2.24
C GLN A 173 -1.97 -6.24 -3.75
N SER A 174 -2.79 -5.29 -4.23
CA SER A 174 -2.88 -4.96 -5.65
C SER A 174 -3.29 -3.51 -5.88
N ALA A 175 -2.95 -2.94 -7.04
CA ALA A 175 -3.37 -1.60 -7.42
C ALA A 175 -4.91 -1.47 -7.50
N GLU A 176 -5.59 -2.50 -8.01
CA GLU A 176 -7.05 -2.57 -8.04
C GLU A 176 -7.63 -2.56 -6.61
N GLY A 177 -7.06 -3.34 -5.70
CA GLY A 177 -7.51 -3.38 -4.31
C GLY A 177 -7.30 -2.05 -3.57
N ASP A 178 -6.17 -1.36 -3.81
CA ASP A 178 -5.91 -0.02 -3.27
C ASP A 178 -6.90 1.01 -3.83
N GLN A 179 -7.24 0.93 -5.12
CA GLN A 179 -8.24 1.78 -5.75
C GLN A 179 -9.64 1.56 -5.14
N LEU A 180 -10.07 0.30 -4.97
CA LEU A 180 -11.36 -0.01 -4.36
C LEU A 180 -11.44 0.42 -2.88
N GLN A 181 -10.31 0.36 -2.16
CA GLN A 181 -10.21 0.90 -0.80
C GLN A 181 -10.37 2.43 -0.80
N ASP A 182 -9.77 3.14 -1.76
CA ASP A 182 -9.94 4.59 -1.91
C ASP A 182 -11.41 4.95 -2.20
N THR A 183 -12.06 4.20 -3.10
CA THR A 183 -13.49 4.36 -3.41
C THR A 183 -14.39 4.14 -2.20
N LEU A 184 -14.12 3.15 -1.35
CA LEU A 184 -14.84 2.99 -0.08
C LEU A 184 -14.57 4.14 0.90
N THR A 185 -13.45 4.83 0.77
CA THR A 185 -13.03 5.85 1.74
C THR A 185 -13.64 7.21 1.44
N ILE A 186 -13.73 7.59 0.15
CA ILE A 186 -14.21 8.90 -0.31
C ILE A 186 -15.55 9.33 0.34
N PRO A 187 -16.60 8.48 0.39
CA PRO A 187 -17.89 8.88 0.96
C PRO A 187 -17.85 9.22 2.46
N THR A 188 -16.82 8.77 3.18
CA THR A 188 -16.71 8.97 4.65
C THR A 188 -15.73 10.07 5.04
N GLN A 189 -14.91 10.55 4.09
CA GLN A 189 -13.88 11.56 4.36
C GLN A 189 -14.11 12.79 3.50
N GLY A 190 -14.67 13.84 4.11
CA GLY A 190 -15.05 15.07 3.41
C GLY A 190 -13.91 15.75 2.63
N GLY A 191 -12.66 15.60 3.08
CA GLY A 191 -11.48 16.13 2.37
C GLY A 191 -11.14 15.42 1.07
N LEU A 192 -11.70 14.22 0.84
CA LEU A 192 -11.49 13.42 -0.37
C LEU A 192 -12.60 13.62 -1.41
N LEU A 193 -13.71 14.29 -1.04
CA LEU A 193 -14.78 14.58 -1.99
C LEU A 193 -14.28 15.53 -3.09
N PRO A 194 -14.72 15.37 -4.35
CA PRO A 194 -14.27 16.20 -5.47
C PRO A 194 -14.94 17.58 -5.50
N THR A 195 -14.88 18.32 -4.40
CA THR A 195 -15.55 19.61 -4.20
C THR A 195 -14.67 20.81 -4.54
N TRP A 196 -13.43 20.60 -4.99
CA TRP A 196 -12.54 21.66 -5.42
C TRP A 196 -12.41 21.67 -6.95
N ASN A 197 -13.15 22.57 -7.61
CA ASN A 197 -13.14 22.69 -9.06
C ASN A 197 -12.06 23.68 -9.52
N LEU A 198 -11.04 23.17 -10.23
CA LEU A 198 -10.10 23.99 -10.98
C LEU A 198 -10.70 24.27 -12.37
N ARG A 199 -11.36 25.42 -12.49
CA ARG A 199 -12.05 25.85 -13.70
C ARG A 199 -11.14 26.71 -14.56
N TYR A 200 -10.79 26.22 -15.74
CA TYR A 200 -10.03 26.94 -16.74
C TYR A 200 -10.96 27.45 -17.83
N THR A 201 -10.98 28.76 -18.06
CA THR A 201 -11.76 29.41 -19.12
C THR A 201 -10.87 30.15 -20.10
N PHE A 202 -11.18 30.05 -21.40
CA PHE A 202 -10.41 30.66 -22.47
C PHE A 202 -11.31 30.95 -23.69
N PRO A 203 -10.88 31.83 -24.62
CA PRO A 203 -11.65 32.08 -25.84
C PRO A 203 -11.89 30.79 -26.65
N ALA A 204 -13.12 30.60 -27.12
CA ALA A 204 -13.52 29.41 -27.89
C ALA A 204 -12.56 29.15 -29.05
N ARG A 205 -12.03 27.92 -29.12
CA ARG A 205 -11.06 27.54 -30.15
C ARG A 205 -11.16 26.07 -30.52
N LEU A 206 -10.70 25.74 -31.73
CA LEU A 206 -10.56 24.37 -32.18
C LEU A 206 -9.47 23.65 -31.38
N VAL A 207 -9.80 22.49 -30.81
CA VAL A 207 -8.90 21.67 -30.00
C VAL A 207 -8.98 20.24 -30.49
N GLY A 208 -7.88 19.71 -31.05
CA GLY A 208 -7.74 18.29 -31.35
C GLY A 208 -7.14 17.49 -30.19
N ARG A 209 -6.29 18.14 -29.40
CA ARG A 209 -5.62 17.57 -28.23
C ARG A 209 -5.39 18.66 -27.20
N LEU A 210 -5.59 18.32 -25.93
CA LEU A 210 -5.37 19.20 -24.80
C LEU A 210 -4.56 18.46 -23.74
N ARG A 211 -3.44 19.04 -23.32
CA ARG A 211 -2.64 18.51 -22.22
C ARG A 211 -2.74 19.41 -21.00
N MET A 212 -3.04 18.79 -19.87
CA MET A 212 -3.01 19.38 -18.54
C MET A 212 -1.73 18.91 -17.86
N THR A 213 -0.78 19.82 -17.66
CA THR A 213 0.53 19.51 -17.07
C THR A 213 0.59 20.00 -15.64
N GLN A 214 0.91 19.09 -14.73
CA GLN A 214 1.27 19.46 -13.37
C GLN A 214 2.71 20.03 -13.38
N THR A 215 2.93 21.17 -12.71
CA THR A 215 4.21 21.91 -12.75
C THR A 215 4.90 22.11 -11.39
N ALA A 216 4.24 21.79 -10.28
CA ALA A 216 4.80 21.91 -8.94
C ALA A 216 5.60 20.66 -8.52
N SER A 217 6.29 20.74 -7.38
CA SER A 217 6.95 19.59 -6.74
C SER A 217 6.61 19.57 -5.26
N HIS A 218 6.20 18.40 -4.75
CA HIS A 218 5.94 18.21 -3.32
C HIS A 218 6.13 16.73 -2.95
N PRO A 219 6.80 16.40 -1.83
CA PRO A 219 7.14 15.01 -1.50
C PRO A 219 5.99 14.18 -0.91
N VAL A 220 4.83 14.78 -0.67
CA VAL A 220 3.68 14.13 0.00
C VAL A 220 2.41 14.17 -0.85
N ASP A 221 2.10 15.31 -1.46
CA ASP A 221 0.85 15.48 -2.22
C ASP A 221 0.88 14.55 -3.43
N ILE A 222 -0.26 13.90 -3.67
CA ILE A 222 -0.51 13.05 -4.83
C ILE A 222 -1.56 13.78 -5.67
N TRP A 223 -1.31 13.90 -6.97
CA TRP A 223 -2.29 14.50 -7.86
C TRP A 223 -3.42 13.52 -8.13
N SER A 224 -4.66 13.96 -7.94
CA SER A 224 -5.85 13.18 -8.25
C SER A 224 -6.92 14.02 -8.94
N ILE A 225 -7.77 13.39 -9.73
CA ILE A 225 -8.90 14.02 -10.42
C ILE A 225 -10.12 13.13 -10.20
N GLY A 226 -11.14 13.66 -9.53
CA GLY A 226 -12.42 12.98 -9.38
C GLY A 226 -13.21 13.01 -10.68
N GLU A 227 -13.38 14.20 -11.26
CA GLU A 227 -14.03 14.35 -12.57
C GLU A 227 -13.36 15.40 -13.44
N LEU A 228 -13.27 15.11 -14.73
CA LEU A 228 -12.68 15.94 -15.76
C LEU A 228 -13.74 16.24 -16.82
N LYS A 229 -14.09 17.52 -16.97
CA LYS A 229 -15.14 17.95 -17.88
C LYS A 229 -14.63 18.99 -18.86
N PHE A 230 -15.07 18.89 -20.11
CA PHE A 230 -14.73 19.80 -21.19
C PHE A 230 -16.01 20.43 -21.74
N PHE A 231 -15.97 21.70 -22.13
CA PHE A 231 -17.16 22.43 -22.55
C PHE A 231 -16.94 23.26 -23.80
N SER A 232 -18.05 23.44 -24.54
CA SER A 232 -18.23 24.40 -25.62
C SER A 232 -19.54 25.14 -25.35
N GLY A 233 -19.43 26.37 -24.83
CA GLY A 233 -20.52 27.09 -24.23
C GLY A 233 -21.12 26.28 -23.07
N ASP A 234 -22.43 26.07 -23.10
CA ASP A 234 -23.14 25.30 -22.07
C ASP A 234 -23.14 23.78 -22.32
N ARG A 235 -22.55 23.32 -23.42
CA ARG A 235 -22.55 21.90 -23.80
C ARG A 235 -21.27 21.22 -23.36
N GLU A 236 -21.41 20.15 -22.58
CA GLU A 236 -20.30 19.25 -22.27
C GLU A 236 -19.86 18.47 -23.52
N VAL A 237 -18.54 18.38 -23.71
CA VAL A 237 -17.89 17.67 -24.81
C VAL A 237 -17.10 16.51 -24.21
N LYS A 238 -17.30 15.30 -24.75
CA LYS A 238 -16.54 14.12 -24.33
C LYS A 238 -15.24 14.00 -25.12
N ALA A 239 -14.16 13.68 -24.44
CA ALA A 239 -12.91 13.27 -25.07
C ALA A 239 -13.11 11.90 -25.74
N LEU A 240 -12.44 11.67 -26.87
CA LEU A 240 -12.40 10.38 -27.54
C LEU A 240 -11.40 9.43 -26.88
N HIS A 241 -10.29 9.98 -26.40
CA HIS A 241 -9.24 9.23 -25.74
C HIS A 241 -8.60 10.07 -24.64
N LEU A 242 -8.17 9.39 -23.58
CA LEU A 242 -7.42 9.96 -22.48
C LEU A 242 -6.14 9.15 -22.29
N ASP A 243 -5.05 9.85 -22.03
CA ASP A 243 -3.78 9.27 -21.59
C ASP A 243 -3.27 10.06 -20.38
N SER A 244 -2.41 9.45 -19.57
CA SER A 244 -1.79 10.14 -18.46
C SER A 244 -0.41 9.59 -18.12
N ARG A 245 0.39 10.42 -17.47
CA ARG A 245 1.64 10.01 -16.84
C ARG A 245 1.73 10.56 -15.43
N PRO A 246 2.12 9.73 -14.45
CA PRO A 246 2.78 8.42 -14.61
C PRO A 246 1.85 7.21 -14.77
N PHE A 247 0.57 7.32 -14.44
CA PHE A 247 -0.32 6.17 -14.27
C PHE A 247 -1.51 6.17 -15.24
N PRO A 248 -1.38 5.58 -16.45
CA PRO A 248 -2.43 5.62 -17.48
C PRO A 248 -3.56 4.62 -17.29
N TYR A 249 -3.39 3.59 -16.45
CA TYR A 249 -4.26 2.41 -16.46
C TYR A 249 -5.72 2.71 -16.08
N ASP A 250 -5.92 3.57 -15.07
CA ASP A 250 -7.26 3.89 -14.55
C ASP A 250 -7.66 5.34 -14.86
N ILE A 251 -7.10 5.94 -15.93
CA ILE A 251 -7.44 7.32 -16.31
C ILE A 251 -8.93 7.50 -16.64
N GLY A 252 -9.61 6.40 -16.99
CA GLY A 252 -11.06 6.37 -17.18
C GLY A 252 -11.85 6.83 -15.95
N LEU A 253 -11.33 6.66 -14.73
CA LEU A 253 -11.98 7.12 -13.50
C LEU A 253 -12.12 8.64 -13.43
N ALA A 254 -11.30 9.40 -14.16
CA ALA A 254 -11.45 10.85 -14.21
C ALA A 254 -12.66 11.29 -15.06
N VAL A 255 -13.37 10.40 -15.74
CA VAL A 255 -14.49 10.75 -16.64
C VAL A 255 -15.65 9.75 -16.58
N ASP A 256 -15.71 8.91 -15.55
CA ASP A 256 -16.69 7.83 -15.43
C ASP A 256 -18.06 8.32 -14.92
N GLY A 257 -18.14 9.55 -14.42
CA GLY A 257 -19.35 10.15 -13.86
C GLY A 257 -19.63 9.71 -12.41
N ASN A 258 -18.68 9.03 -11.76
CA ASN A 258 -18.82 8.51 -10.41
C ASN A 258 -17.99 9.37 -9.43
N LEU A 259 -18.65 10.23 -8.67
CA LEU A 259 -17.96 11.09 -7.70
C LEU A 259 -17.35 10.33 -6.50
N ALA A 260 -17.59 9.01 -6.39
CA ALA A 260 -16.95 8.13 -5.42
C ALA A 260 -15.63 7.52 -5.95
N THR A 261 -15.24 7.78 -7.19
CA THR A 261 -13.97 7.37 -7.77
C THR A 261 -13.10 8.58 -8.05
N ARG A 262 -11.79 8.34 -8.24
CA ARG A 262 -10.85 9.33 -8.73
C ARG A 262 -9.70 8.64 -9.42
N TRP A 263 -9.18 9.25 -10.47
CA TRP A 263 -7.86 8.92 -10.97
C TRP A 263 -6.80 9.48 -10.02
N MET A 264 -5.70 8.76 -9.82
CA MET A 264 -4.55 9.20 -9.03
C MET A 264 -3.23 8.94 -9.77
N ALA A 265 -2.25 9.83 -9.55
CA ALA A 265 -0.89 9.63 -10.03
C ALA A 265 -0.12 8.54 -9.27
N TRP A 266 -0.59 8.13 -8.08
CA TRP A 266 0.01 7.11 -7.19
C TRP A 266 1.47 7.36 -6.76
N GLU A 267 2.04 8.52 -7.09
CA GLU A 267 3.35 8.94 -6.64
C GLU A 267 3.33 10.45 -6.30
N PRO A 268 4.27 10.93 -5.46
CA PRO A 268 4.35 12.34 -5.11
C PRO A 268 4.49 13.25 -6.33
N ILE A 269 3.82 14.40 -6.30
CA ILE A 269 3.79 15.31 -7.45
C ILE A 269 5.20 15.81 -7.83
N ARG A 270 5.46 15.83 -9.13
CA ARG A 270 6.68 16.37 -9.73
C ARG A 270 6.39 17.01 -11.09
N PRO A 271 7.16 18.02 -11.50
CA PRO A 271 6.94 18.70 -12.77
C PRO A 271 6.95 17.73 -13.95
N GLY A 272 6.01 17.90 -14.88
CA GLY A 272 5.91 17.12 -16.11
C GLY A 272 5.02 15.88 -16.04
N MET A 273 4.37 15.63 -14.90
CA MET A 273 3.18 14.75 -14.88
C MET A 273 2.07 15.39 -15.71
N PHE A 274 1.27 14.58 -16.41
CA PHE A 274 0.21 15.11 -17.25
C PHE A 274 -1.00 14.19 -17.36
N VAL A 275 -2.13 14.80 -17.69
CA VAL A 275 -3.29 14.15 -18.29
C VAL A 275 -3.51 14.79 -19.66
N GLU A 276 -3.77 13.98 -20.67
CA GLU A 276 -3.98 14.42 -22.05
C GLU A 276 -5.30 13.89 -22.58
N ALA A 277 -6.07 14.77 -23.22
CA ALA A 277 -7.35 14.46 -23.84
C ALA A 277 -7.30 14.71 -25.33
N GLU A 278 -7.79 13.75 -26.11
CA GLU A 278 -7.95 13.87 -27.56
C GLU A 278 -9.42 14.02 -27.92
N PHE A 279 -9.69 14.83 -28.95
CA PHE A 279 -11.04 15.17 -29.36
C PHE A 279 -11.25 14.92 -30.85
N ALA A 280 -12.52 14.76 -31.25
CA ALA A 280 -12.89 14.63 -32.64
C ALA A 280 -12.44 15.85 -33.47
N PRO A 281 -12.08 15.69 -34.76
CA PRO A 281 -11.80 16.81 -35.63
C PRO A 281 -12.95 17.83 -35.65
N GLY A 282 -12.62 19.12 -35.56
CA GLY A 282 -13.62 20.19 -35.52
C GLY A 282 -14.23 20.45 -34.13
N THR A 283 -13.77 19.76 -33.08
CA THR A 283 -14.17 20.05 -31.70
C THR A 283 -13.71 21.45 -31.30
N THR A 284 -14.66 22.27 -30.83
CA THR A 284 -14.38 23.56 -30.20
C THR A 284 -14.49 23.41 -28.68
N LEU A 285 -13.58 24.02 -27.93
CA LEU A 285 -13.65 24.13 -26.47
C LEU A 285 -13.45 25.59 -26.04
N ASP A 286 -14.03 25.95 -24.89
CA ASP A 286 -13.82 27.23 -24.19
C ASP A 286 -13.63 27.09 -22.67
N ARG A 287 -13.95 25.91 -22.11
CA ARG A 287 -13.78 25.64 -20.69
C ARG A 287 -13.40 24.20 -20.39
N VAL A 288 -12.57 24.04 -19.37
CA VAL A 288 -12.10 22.76 -18.82
C VAL A 288 -12.25 22.83 -17.31
N GLU A 289 -12.80 21.78 -16.69
CA GLU A 289 -13.02 21.72 -15.25
C GLU A 289 -12.41 20.43 -14.69
N LEU A 290 -11.57 20.57 -13.65
CA LEU A 290 -11.00 19.45 -12.90
C LEU A 290 -11.61 19.48 -11.50
N HIS A 291 -12.60 18.63 -11.27
CA HIS A 291 -13.18 18.41 -9.95
C HIS A 291 -12.24 17.53 -9.14
N SER A 292 -11.68 18.12 -8.09
CA SER A 292 -10.54 17.59 -7.34
C SER A 292 -10.88 17.58 -5.84
N SER A 293 -10.15 16.77 -5.09
CA SER A 293 -10.19 16.74 -3.63
C SER A 293 -9.33 17.84 -3.01
N HIS A 294 -9.57 18.20 -1.75
CA HIS A 294 -8.81 19.24 -1.04
C HIS A 294 -7.49 18.74 -0.43
N ASP A 295 -7.26 17.42 -0.40
CA ASP A 295 -6.06 16.76 0.12
C ASP A 295 -4.79 16.94 -0.73
N GLN A 296 -4.87 17.71 -1.81
CA GLN A 296 -3.81 17.91 -2.82
C GLN A 296 -3.45 19.40 -3.04
N GLY A 297 -3.40 20.17 -1.96
CA GLY A 297 -3.30 21.64 -2.01
C GLY A 297 -2.04 22.22 -2.69
N LYS A 298 -0.99 21.43 -2.94
CA LYS A 298 0.23 21.84 -3.66
C LYS A 298 0.19 21.56 -5.16
N VAL A 299 -0.88 20.94 -5.65
CA VAL A 299 -1.08 20.71 -7.08
C VAL A 299 -1.23 22.05 -7.81
N VAL A 300 -0.47 22.20 -8.89
CA VAL A 300 -0.55 23.31 -9.83
C VAL A 300 -0.61 22.71 -11.22
N VAL A 301 -1.73 22.89 -11.90
CA VAL A 301 -1.98 22.39 -13.25
C VAL A 301 -2.05 23.56 -14.23
N GLN A 302 -1.45 23.39 -15.40
CA GLN A 302 -1.49 24.34 -16.51
C GLN A 302 -2.04 23.64 -17.76
N LEU A 303 -2.72 24.41 -18.63
CA LEU A 303 -3.11 23.94 -19.94
C LEU A 303 -2.02 24.27 -20.96
N ASP A 304 -1.43 23.24 -21.57
CA ASP A 304 -0.34 23.43 -22.51
C ASP A 304 -0.82 24.18 -23.77
N GLY A 305 -0.14 25.29 -24.11
CA GLY A 305 -0.45 26.07 -25.32
C GLY A 305 -1.76 26.87 -25.26
N ILE A 306 -2.42 26.92 -24.10
CA ILE A 306 -3.62 27.73 -23.87
C ILE A 306 -3.40 28.65 -22.67
N ASP A 307 -3.42 29.95 -22.94
CA ASP A 307 -3.51 30.95 -21.87
C ASP A 307 -4.97 31.00 -21.38
N ALA A 308 -5.21 30.37 -20.23
CA ALA A 308 -6.53 30.21 -19.64
C ALA A 308 -6.61 30.93 -18.30
N ARG A 309 -7.74 31.59 -18.05
CA ARG A 309 -8.08 32.10 -16.73
C ARG A 309 -8.46 30.91 -15.85
N LEU A 310 -7.69 30.69 -14.80
CA LEU A 310 -7.98 29.73 -13.74
C LEU A 310 -8.82 30.37 -12.64
N GLU A 311 -9.94 29.75 -12.33
CA GLU A 311 -10.74 30.01 -11.14
C GLU A 311 -10.75 28.75 -10.27
N LYS A 312 -10.54 28.92 -8.97
CA LYS A 312 -10.64 27.83 -7.99
C LYS A 312 -11.96 27.98 -7.27
N VAL A 313 -12.88 27.05 -7.49
CA VAL A 313 -14.26 27.14 -7.01
C VAL A 313 -14.52 26.01 -6.03
N ASP A 314 -14.92 26.35 -4.81
CA ASP A 314 -15.47 25.37 -3.87
C ASP A 314 -16.91 25.08 -4.26
N GLU A 315 -17.18 23.81 -4.53
CA GLU A 315 -18.50 23.30 -4.87
C GLU A 315 -19.15 22.71 -3.61
N PRO A 316 -20.49 22.74 -3.52
CA PRO A 316 -21.18 22.05 -2.44
C PRO A 316 -20.84 20.55 -2.49
N ALA A 317 -20.76 19.93 -1.31
CA ALA A 317 -20.60 18.48 -1.23
C ALA A 317 -21.69 17.79 -2.07
N PRO A 318 -21.34 16.76 -2.84
CA PRO A 318 -22.33 15.94 -3.50
C PRO A 318 -23.25 15.27 -2.46
N GLY A 319 -24.32 14.65 -2.95
CA GLY A 319 -25.18 13.81 -2.10
C GLY A 319 -24.42 12.62 -1.51
N ASP A 320 -25.16 11.69 -0.89
CA ASP A 320 -24.57 10.48 -0.34
C ASP A 320 -23.98 9.58 -1.45
N LEU A 321 -22.67 9.36 -1.41
CA LEU A 321 -21.91 8.58 -2.39
C LEU A 321 -21.69 7.11 -1.98
N ARG A 322 -22.18 6.68 -0.83
CA ARG A 322 -21.96 5.32 -0.32
C ARG A 322 -22.48 4.24 -1.27
N LEU A 323 -23.68 4.43 -1.82
CA LEU A 323 -24.21 3.52 -2.84
C LEU A 323 -23.39 3.53 -4.13
N ASP A 324 -22.85 4.68 -4.53
CA ASP A 324 -22.04 4.78 -5.74
C ASP A 324 -20.68 4.08 -5.59
N ALA A 325 -20.08 4.14 -4.40
CA ALA A 325 -18.90 3.34 -4.05
C ALA A 325 -19.20 1.83 -4.12
N THR A 326 -20.32 1.38 -3.52
CA THR A 326 -20.71 -0.03 -3.59
C THR A 326 -21.02 -0.50 -5.00
N ARG A 327 -21.63 0.35 -5.83
CA ARG A 327 -21.85 0.05 -7.25
C ARG A 327 -20.53 -0.16 -7.97
N GLU A 328 -19.51 0.64 -7.67
CA GLU A 328 -18.19 0.47 -8.27
C GLU A 328 -17.54 -0.85 -7.86
N LEU A 329 -17.58 -1.19 -6.57
CA LEU A 329 -17.13 -2.50 -6.09
C LEU A 329 -17.79 -3.65 -6.86
N ARG A 330 -19.12 -3.57 -7.07
CA ARG A 330 -19.86 -4.58 -7.83
C ARG A 330 -19.47 -4.61 -9.31
N ARG A 331 -19.10 -3.48 -9.92
CA ARG A 331 -18.58 -3.43 -11.31
C ARG A 331 -17.25 -4.18 -11.44
N HIS A 332 -16.45 -4.20 -10.37
CA HIS A 332 -15.23 -5.00 -10.24
C HIS A 332 -15.47 -6.47 -9.83
N GLY A 333 -16.73 -6.91 -9.84
CA GLY A 333 -17.12 -8.27 -9.53
C GLY A 333 -17.04 -8.61 -8.04
N ILE A 334 -16.97 -7.61 -7.15
CA ILE A 334 -17.01 -7.83 -5.70
C ILE A 334 -18.46 -8.09 -5.25
N ASP A 335 -18.66 -9.19 -4.55
CA ASP A 335 -19.96 -9.60 -4.01
C ASP A 335 -20.07 -9.35 -2.49
N TYR A 336 -18.93 -9.39 -1.79
CA TYR A 336 -18.85 -9.28 -0.34
C TYR A 336 -17.74 -8.32 0.09
N LEU A 337 -17.97 -7.63 1.22
CA LEU A 337 -16.97 -6.83 1.91
C LEU A 337 -16.65 -7.49 3.26
N LEU A 338 -15.37 -7.82 3.47
CA LEU A 338 -14.84 -8.24 4.75
C LEU A 338 -14.01 -7.10 5.35
N ILE A 339 -14.54 -6.46 6.38
CA ILE A 339 -13.93 -5.28 7.00
C ILE A 339 -13.64 -5.50 8.48
N ASP A 340 -12.45 -5.11 8.92
CA ASP A 340 -12.04 -5.16 10.32
C ASP A 340 -12.32 -3.84 11.04
N ASP A 341 -12.50 -3.91 12.36
CA ASP A 341 -12.82 -2.74 13.20
C ASP A 341 -11.75 -1.64 13.20
N GLY A 342 -10.52 -1.94 12.78
CA GLY A 342 -9.43 -0.97 12.65
C GLY A 342 -9.51 -0.11 11.39
N ASN A 343 -10.29 -0.52 10.39
CA ASN A 343 -10.46 0.26 9.17
C ASN A 343 -11.33 1.51 9.43
N TRP A 344 -10.92 2.66 8.89
CA TRP A 344 -11.60 3.93 9.12
C TRP A 344 -13.05 3.97 8.59
N VAL A 345 -13.40 3.15 7.60
CA VAL A 345 -14.76 3.04 7.04
C VAL A 345 -15.66 2.11 7.90
N ALA A 346 -15.06 1.27 8.75
CA ALA A 346 -15.77 0.17 9.43
C ALA A 346 -16.89 0.64 10.36
N ALA A 347 -16.68 1.76 11.06
CA ALA A 347 -17.69 2.33 11.96
C ALA A 347 -18.93 2.79 11.19
N ASP A 348 -18.73 3.50 10.08
CA ASP A 348 -19.81 4.03 9.26
C ASP A 348 -20.59 2.91 8.55
N VAL A 349 -19.90 1.89 8.01
CA VAL A 349 -20.55 0.70 7.41
C VAL A 349 -21.35 -0.08 8.46
N ARG A 350 -20.85 -0.20 9.69
CA ARG A 350 -21.57 -0.87 10.78
C ARG A 350 -22.83 -0.12 11.19
N GLU A 351 -22.75 1.21 11.27
CA GLU A 351 -23.88 2.06 11.70
C GLU A 351 -24.92 2.21 10.60
N ASN A 352 -24.48 2.26 9.33
CA ASN A 352 -25.32 2.60 8.18
C ASN A 352 -25.23 1.59 7.03
N PRO A 353 -25.32 0.27 7.24
CA PRO A 353 -25.06 -0.73 6.19
C PRO A 353 -26.01 -0.58 4.99
N GLU A 354 -27.27 -0.18 5.25
CA GLU A 354 -28.26 0.03 4.19
C GLU A 354 -27.94 1.25 3.30
N LEU A 355 -27.29 2.30 3.84
CA LEU A 355 -26.81 3.42 3.02
C LEU A 355 -25.66 3.01 2.10
N TRP A 356 -24.94 1.95 2.46
CA TRP A 356 -23.94 1.34 1.60
C TRP A 356 -24.53 0.31 0.63
N GLY A 357 -25.83 0.01 0.65
CA GLY A 357 -26.37 -1.11 -0.11
C GLY A 357 -25.74 -2.45 0.32
N MET A 358 -25.48 -2.59 1.62
CA MET A 358 -24.83 -3.73 2.22
C MET A 358 -25.72 -4.35 3.28
N LYS A 359 -25.65 -5.68 3.42
CA LYS A 359 -26.33 -6.40 4.48
C LYS A 359 -25.33 -7.20 5.30
N PHE A 360 -25.39 -7.04 6.62
CA PHE A 360 -24.57 -7.82 7.54
C PHE A 360 -24.85 -9.32 7.41
N VAL A 361 -23.78 -10.12 7.36
CA VAL A 361 -23.84 -11.59 7.25
C VAL A 361 -23.41 -12.24 8.56
N THR A 362 -22.20 -11.93 9.01
CA THR A 362 -21.61 -12.53 10.21
C THR A 362 -20.43 -11.69 10.73
N GLU A 363 -20.02 -11.97 11.96
CA GLU A 363 -18.84 -11.38 12.60
C GLU A 363 -18.01 -12.46 13.28
N ARG A 364 -16.69 -12.40 13.12
CA ARG A 364 -15.78 -13.27 13.86
C ARG A 364 -14.46 -12.56 14.19
N GLY A 365 -14.21 -12.44 15.50
CA GLY A 365 -12.98 -11.86 16.06
C GLY A 365 -12.64 -10.46 15.54
N GLY A 366 -13.64 -9.59 15.41
CA GLY A 366 -13.46 -8.20 14.97
C GLY A 366 -13.49 -7.99 13.46
N ASN A 367 -13.67 -9.05 12.67
CA ASN A 367 -13.96 -8.96 11.24
C ASN A 367 -15.46 -9.11 10.99
N ARG A 368 -16.06 -8.18 10.25
CA ARG A 368 -17.46 -8.23 9.82
C ARG A 368 -17.55 -8.49 8.33
N LEU A 369 -18.43 -9.42 7.96
CA LEU A 369 -18.72 -9.75 6.58
C LEU A 369 -20.07 -9.15 6.19
N TYR A 370 -20.09 -8.44 5.07
CA TYR A 370 -21.28 -7.88 4.46
C TYR A 370 -21.44 -8.41 3.04
N VAL A 371 -22.68 -8.65 2.63
CA VAL A 371 -23.03 -8.90 1.22
C VAL A 371 -23.48 -7.59 0.58
N LEU A 372 -23.01 -7.31 -0.63
CA LEU A 372 -23.38 -6.13 -1.42
C LEU A 372 -24.61 -6.48 -2.27
N TYR A 373 -25.60 -5.58 -2.36
CA TYR A 373 -26.85 -5.85 -3.10
C TYR A 373 -27.31 -4.75 -4.03
#